data_AF-A0A8T5KEA4-F1
#
_entry.id   AF-A0A8T5KEA4-F1
#
_cell.length_a   1.000
_cell.length_b   1.000
_cell.length_c   1.000
_cell.angle_alpha   90.00
_cell.angle_beta   90.00
_cell.angle_gamma   90.00
#
_symmetry.space_group_name_H-M   'P 1'
#
loop_
_entity.id
_entity.type
_entity.pdbx_description
1 polymer ?
#
loop_
_entity_poly.entity_id
_entity_poly.type
_entity_poly.pdbx_seq_one_letter_code
_entity_poly.pdbx_strand_id
1 'polypeptide(L)'
;MSMIETLTEGIRARSLANEGDALLSKWEKTGLLEGLDDQGRSTMSRLLENQAAQLLKESTTMAAGDVEGFASVAFPIVRRVFGGLLAQDLVSVQPMSLPSGLIFFLDFVFSADGAANPRLGNLADTSLYGGGVVGRNITDRGVQLDGISGSKGFYDLNHGYSSPTASYVAAGNVTTLGSGTYGDAQSLPGGGFDVALRSDPRLVSGTSTYHVASYDLATLTARGFACASGSRTGDLISVAMQGANGDGLVQPLQSDSAFFVPALTQFSGSSTSTLLMVAIDTDGTLEPTALKTAAINADSSSVSFPVADSFVAAGDPFGAVAGSTTEGGWGLEANVSIPEIDIKVDSLAVTAVTKKLKAKWSPELAQDLNAYHNLDAEVELTSILSEQIALEIDQEILSDLIAGASAGTLHWSRRPGKFVNRDNGGTITVSNGAPDFTGTVSEWYETCLETINDLSARLHRKTLRGGANFVVCGPEVAAVLEFTSGFKASVSGDEDKGSWGAVNIGSLSRKMEIHVD
;
A
#
# COMPACT_ATOMS: atom_id res chain seq x y z
N MET A 1 -52.76 10.32 -18.52
CA MET A 1 -51.43 10.31 -17.87
C MET A 1 -51.57 10.93 -16.51
N SER A 2 -51.15 10.22 -15.48
CA SER A 2 -51.34 10.63 -14.08
C SER A 2 -50.37 11.73 -13.70
N MET A 3 -50.78 12.70 -12.88
CA MET A 3 -49.94 13.80 -12.40
C MET A 3 -48.67 13.30 -11.70
N ILE A 4 -48.72 12.09 -11.13
CA ILE A 4 -47.57 11.38 -10.53
C ILE A 4 -46.55 10.93 -11.59
N GLU A 5 -46.96 10.59 -12.82
CA GLU A 5 -46.04 10.21 -13.90
C GLU A 5 -45.25 11.43 -14.41
N THR A 6 -45.91 12.58 -14.60
CA THR A 6 -45.26 13.86 -14.95
C THR A 6 -44.36 14.41 -13.84
N LEU A 7 -44.66 14.13 -12.57
CA LEU A 7 -43.82 14.54 -11.43
C LEU A 7 -42.67 13.57 -11.15
N THR A 8 -42.71 12.33 -11.68
CA THR A 8 -41.66 11.32 -11.50
C THR A 8 -40.77 11.12 -12.73
N GLU A 9 -41.10 11.72 -13.87
CA GLU A 9 -40.30 11.69 -15.10
C GLU A 9 -38.90 12.30 -14.90
N GLY A 10 -38.78 13.36 -14.08
CA GLY A 10 -37.49 13.96 -13.69
C GLY A 10 -36.72 13.19 -12.59
N ILE A 11 -37.36 12.25 -11.89
CA ILE A 11 -36.73 11.46 -10.81
C ILE A 11 -36.20 10.12 -11.36
N ARG A 12 -36.87 9.53 -12.36
CA ARG A 12 -36.46 8.24 -12.94
C ARG A 12 -35.30 8.30 -13.94
N ALA A 13 -34.85 9.49 -14.32
CA ALA A 13 -33.79 9.66 -15.33
C ALA A 13 -32.52 10.37 -14.81
N ARG A 14 -32.29 10.43 -13.49
CA ARG A 14 -30.97 10.82 -12.94
C ARG A 14 -30.01 9.64 -13.01
N SER A 15 -29.72 9.17 -14.23
CA SER A 15 -28.51 8.40 -14.47
C SER A 15 -27.39 9.41 -14.67
N LEU A 16 -26.32 9.32 -13.88
CA LEU A 16 -25.11 10.14 -14.05
C LEU A 16 -24.57 10.09 -15.49
N ALA A 17 -24.82 8.98 -16.20
CA ALA A 17 -24.49 8.81 -17.61
C ALA A 17 -25.31 9.72 -18.54
N ASN A 18 -26.64 9.78 -18.36
CA ASN A 18 -27.51 10.63 -19.17
C ASN A 18 -27.24 12.13 -18.93
N GLU A 19 -26.88 12.48 -17.69
CA GLU A 19 -26.43 13.84 -17.36
C GLU A 19 -25.06 14.16 -17.99
N GLY A 20 -24.15 13.18 -18.02
CA GLY A 20 -22.86 13.30 -18.70
C GLY A 20 -23.00 13.60 -20.19
N ASP A 21 -23.83 12.83 -20.90
CA ASP A 21 -24.06 13.01 -22.34
C ASP A 21 -24.71 14.36 -22.65
N ALA A 22 -25.65 14.81 -21.81
CA ALA A 22 -26.28 16.11 -21.96
C ALA A 22 -25.30 17.27 -21.76
N LEU A 23 -24.41 17.16 -20.77
CA LEU A 23 -23.34 18.15 -20.54
C LEU A 23 -22.33 18.17 -21.67
N LEU A 24 -21.94 17.00 -22.17
CA LEU A 24 -21.02 16.88 -23.29
C LEU A 24 -21.58 17.57 -24.54
N SER A 25 -22.85 17.29 -24.90
CA SER A 25 -23.52 17.96 -26.02
C SER A 25 -23.68 19.47 -25.84
N LYS A 26 -23.85 19.95 -24.60
CA LYS A 26 -23.92 21.39 -24.28
C LYS A 26 -22.59 22.08 -24.55
N TRP A 27 -21.50 21.53 -24.04
CA TRP A 27 -20.17 22.13 -24.09
C TRP A 27 -19.42 21.86 -25.41
N GLU A 28 -19.83 20.84 -26.17
CA GLU A 28 -19.30 20.62 -27.53
C GLU A 28 -19.63 21.78 -28.47
N LYS A 29 -20.81 22.40 -28.31
CA LYS A 29 -21.25 23.56 -29.12
C LYS A 29 -20.39 24.80 -28.96
N THR A 30 -19.63 24.91 -27.86
CA THR A 30 -18.77 26.07 -27.60
C THR A 30 -17.38 25.95 -28.23
N GLY A 31 -17.03 24.78 -28.79
CA GLY A 31 -15.69 24.49 -29.32
C GLY A 31 -14.60 24.32 -28.25
N LEU A 32 -14.95 24.43 -26.96
CA LEU A 32 -14.00 24.29 -25.86
C LEU A 32 -13.55 22.83 -25.64
N LEU A 33 -14.29 21.87 -26.20
CA LEU A 33 -14.00 20.43 -26.10
C LEU A 33 -13.25 19.86 -27.33
N GLU A 34 -12.95 20.69 -28.33
CA GLU A 34 -12.30 20.23 -29.56
C GLU A 34 -10.83 19.84 -29.30
N GLY A 35 -10.38 18.73 -29.89
CA GLY A 35 -9.01 18.24 -29.75
C GLY A 35 -8.71 17.47 -28.45
N LEU A 36 -9.71 17.26 -27.59
CA LEU A 36 -9.61 16.40 -26.41
C LEU A 36 -10.09 14.97 -26.71
N ASP A 37 -9.54 13.99 -26.00
CA ASP A 37 -9.95 12.60 -26.01
C ASP A 37 -11.32 12.41 -25.32
N ASP A 38 -11.94 11.24 -25.48
CA ASP A 38 -13.29 10.97 -24.90
C ASP A 38 -13.34 11.22 -23.39
N GLN A 39 -12.29 10.81 -22.67
CA GLN A 39 -12.20 10.98 -21.23
C GLN A 39 -11.94 12.45 -20.86
N GLY A 40 -11.00 13.12 -21.53
CA GLY A 40 -10.75 14.55 -21.36
C GLY A 40 -11.98 15.41 -21.67
N ARG A 41 -12.78 15.06 -22.69
CA ARG A 41 -14.05 15.75 -23.01
C ARG A 41 -15.07 15.62 -21.89
N SER A 42 -15.26 14.41 -21.37
CA SER A 42 -16.15 14.16 -20.23
C SER A 42 -15.71 14.95 -19.00
N THR A 43 -14.42 14.87 -18.65
CA THR A 43 -13.86 15.57 -17.49
C THR A 43 -13.98 17.09 -17.62
N MET A 44 -13.57 17.63 -18.77
CA MET A 44 -13.64 19.06 -19.06
C MET A 44 -15.08 19.57 -19.03
N SER A 45 -16.04 18.82 -19.58
CA SER A 45 -17.45 19.21 -19.57
C SER A 45 -18.00 19.40 -18.15
N ARG A 46 -17.60 18.54 -17.21
CA ARG A 46 -17.98 18.63 -15.79
C ARG A 46 -17.31 19.82 -15.09
N LEU A 47 -16.04 20.07 -15.37
CA LEU A 47 -15.31 21.22 -14.81
C LEU A 47 -15.89 22.56 -15.29
N LEU A 48 -16.17 22.67 -16.59
CA LEU A 48 -16.81 23.85 -17.17
C LEU A 48 -18.20 24.08 -16.58
N GLU A 49 -18.98 23.01 -16.33
CA GLU A 49 -20.27 23.13 -15.66
C GLU A 49 -20.14 23.63 -14.22
N ASN A 50 -19.21 23.08 -13.44
CA ASN A 50 -18.94 23.53 -12.08
C ASN A 50 -18.53 25.00 -12.05
N GLN A 51 -17.69 25.42 -12.98
CA GLN A 51 -17.27 26.80 -13.11
C GLN A 51 -18.45 27.71 -13.48
N ALA A 52 -19.30 27.29 -14.42
CA ALA A 52 -20.50 28.03 -14.78
C ALA A 52 -21.47 28.19 -13.60
N ALA A 53 -21.65 27.14 -12.79
CA ALA A 53 -22.47 27.20 -11.58
C ALA A 53 -21.90 28.17 -10.54
N GLN A 54 -20.57 28.20 -10.38
CA GLN A 54 -19.91 29.15 -9.49
C GLN A 54 -20.03 30.59 -10.01
N LEU A 55 -19.87 30.81 -11.32
CA LEU A 55 -20.09 32.12 -11.94
C LEU A 55 -21.52 32.62 -11.75
N LEU A 56 -22.51 31.76 -11.93
CA LEU A 56 -23.91 32.12 -11.71
C LEU A 56 -24.15 32.57 -10.27
N LYS A 57 -23.52 31.89 -9.31
CA LYS A 57 -23.60 32.25 -7.89
C LYS A 57 -22.92 33.59 -7.61
N GLU A 58 -21.74 33.83 -8.16
CA GLU A 58 -21.00 35.08 -8.00
C GLU A 58 -21.64 36.25 -8.78
N SER A 59 -22.37 35.98 -9.87
CA SER A 59 -23.06 37.00 -10.67
C SER A 59 -24.10 37.80 -9.89
N THR A 60 -24.66 37.23 -8.80
CA THR A 60 -25.57 37.95 -7.89
C THR A 60 -24.90 39.13 -7.17
N THR A 61 -23.57 39.19 -7.16
CA THR A 61 -22.77 40.26 -6.57
C THR A 61 -22.09 41.17 -7.60
N MET A 62 -22.21 40.87 -8.90
CA MET A 62 -21.56 41.59 -9.99
C MET A 62 -22.57 42.36 -10.85
N ALA A 63 -22.16 43.48 -11.46
CA ALA A 63 -23.00 44.18 -12.44
C ALA A 63 -23.08 43.39 -13.75
N ALA A 64 -24.22 43.43 -14.46
CA ALA A 64 -24.50 42.56 -15.60
C ALA A 64 -23.45 42.63 -16.74
N GLY A 65 -22.76 43.76 -16.93
CA GLY A 65 -21.68 43.90 -17.92
C GLY A 65 -20.34 43.28 -17.51
N ASP A 66 -20.07 43.18 -16.20
CA ASP A 66 -18.83 42.58 -15.68
C ASP A 66 -18.86 41.04 -15.78
N VAL A 67 -20.05 40.45 -15.87
CA VAL A 67 -20.25 38.99 -15.93
C VAL A 67 -19.90 38.43 -17.32
N GLU A 68 -20.24 39.14 -18.39
CA GLU A 68 -19.88 38.72 -19.77
C GLU A 68 -18.37 38.81 -20.03
N GLY A 69 -17.71 39.86 -19.53
CA GLY A 69 -16.25 40.01 -19.62
C GLY A 69 -15.48 39.00 -18.77
N PHE A 70 -16.02 38.61 -17.61
CA PHE A 70 -15.40 37.58 -16.78
C PHE A 70 -15.57 36.17 -17.38
N ALA A 71 -16.74 35.86 -17.95
CA ALA A 71 -17.02 34.55 -18.54
C ALA A 71 -16.18 34.28 -19.79
N SER A 72 -15.94 35.28 -20.63
CA SER A 72 -15.10 35.14 -21.83
C SER A 72 -13.64 34.81 -21.50
N VAL A 73 -13.18 35.20 -20.32
CA VAL A 73 -11.80 34.96 -19.84
C VAL A 73 -11.71 33.69 -18.98
N ALA A 74 -12.69 33.42 -18.11
CA ALA A 74 -12.61 32.33 -17.14
C ALA A 74 -12.63 30.92 -17.76
N PHE A 75 -13.48 30.65 -18.76
CA PHE A 75 -13.58 29.31 -19.35
C PHE A 75 -12.34 28.91 -20.16
N PRO A 76 -11.71 29.79 -20.97
CA PRO A 76 -10.41 29.50 -21.57
C PRO A 76 -9.29 29.24 -20.58
N ILE A 77 -9.29 29.93 -19.43
CA ILE A 77 -8.31 29.67 -18.35
C ILE A 77 -8.47 28.25 -17.83
N VAL A 78 -9.69 27.80 -17.52
CA VAL A 78 -9.93 26.43 -17.04
C VAL A 78 -9.40 25.40 -18.04
N ARG A 79 -9.68 25.59 -19.33
CA ARG A 79 -9.18 24.70 -20.39
C ARG A 79 -7.65 24.67 -20.43
N ARG A 80 -6.99 25.83 -20.35
CA ARG A 80 -5.53 25.95 -20.42
C ARG A 80 -4.85 25.37 -19.17
N VAL A 81 -5.33 25.76 -17.98
CA VAL A 81 -4.77 25.30 -16.70
C VAL A 81 -4.92 23.79 -16.62
N PHE A 82 -6.14 23.25 -16.79
CA PHE A 82 -6.39 21.82 -16.65
C PHE A 82 -5.65 20.98 -17.69
N GLY A 83 -5.54 21.46 -18.93
CA GLY A 83 -4.80 20.76 -19.98
C GLY A 83 -3.28 20.76 -19.80
N GLY A 84 -2.75 21.61 -18.92
CA GLY A 84 -1.32 21.70 -18.62
C GLY A 84 -0.91 21.15 -17.25
N LEU A 85 -1.84 20.60 -16.46
CA LEU A 85 -1.52 20.06 -15.13
C LEU A 85 -0.76 18.75 -15.25
N LEU A 86 0.30 18.60 -14.46
CA LEU A 86 1.07 17.37 -14.35
C LEU A 86 0.22 16.21 -13.79
N ALA A 87 -0.81 16.51 -13.00
CA ALA A 87 -1.72 15.51 -12.45
C ALA A 87 -2.35 14.61 -13.51
N GLN A 88 -2.64 15.14 -14.70
CA GLN A 88 -3.32 14.37 -15.75
C GLN A 88 -2.46 13.24 -16.31
N ASP A 89 -1.13 13.43 -16.26
CA ASP A 89 -0.15 12.42 -16.70
C ASP A 89 0.19 11.44 -15.57
N LEU A 90 0.24 11.91 -14.31
CA LEU A 90 0.62 11.08 -13.17
C LEU A 90 -0.52 10.20 -12.64
N VAL A 91 -1.75 10.73 -12.58
CA VAL A 91 -2.88 10.11 -11.89
C VAL A 91 -4.19 10.33 -12.65
N SER A 92 -5.13 9.39 -12.50
CA SER A 92 -6.47 9.60 -13.03
C SER A 92 -7.19 10.68 -12.23
N VAL A 93 -7.45 11.83 -12.83
CA VAL A 93 -8.25 12.89 -12.22
C VAL A 93 -9.74 12.68 -12.50
N GLN A 94 -10.58 12.84 -11.48
CA GLN A 94 -12.03 12.80 -11.62
C GLN A 94 -12.67 14.08 -11.09
N PRO A 95 -13.48 14.78 -11.88
CA PRO A 95 -14.16 15.99 -11.43
C PRO A 95 -15.33 15.63 -10.51
N MET A 96 -15.46 16.36 -9.40
CA MET A 96 -16.57 16.20 -8.47
C MET A 96 -17.79 17.00 -8.94
N SER A 97 -19.00 16.47 -8.79
CA SER A 97 -20.24 17.20 -9.11
C SER A 97 -20.67 18.19 -8.01
N LEU A 98 -20.12 18.06 -6.81
CA LEU A 98 -20.36 18.96 -5.68
C LEU A 98 -19.02 19.35 -5.02
N PRO A 99 -18.97 20.50 -4.31
CA PRO A 99 -17.77 20.94 -3.58
C PRO A 99 -17.33 20.02 -2.43
N SER A 100 -18.14 19.04 -2.06
CA SER A 100 -17.81 18.02 -1.06
C SER A 100 -18.29 16.66 -1.53
N GLY A 101 -17.50 15.63 -1.22
CA GLY A 101 -17.79 14.25 -1.55
C GLY A 101 -17.26 13.30 -0.49
N LEU A 102 -17.77 12.07 -0.51
CA LEU A 102 -17.31 10.98 0.32
C LEU A 102 -16.60 9.95 -0.56
N ILE A 103 -15.39 9.57 -0.16
CA ILE A 103 -14.67 8.43 -0.73
C ILE A 103 -14.92 7.23 0.16
N PHE A 104 -15.36 6.13 -0.41
CA PHE A 104 -15.60 4.88 0.32
C PHE A 104 -14.47 3.90 0.08
N PHE A 105 -14.00 3.27 1.16
CA PHE A 105 -13.03 2.19 1.14
C PHE A 105 -13.72 0.90 1.51
N LEU A 106 -13.60 -0.10 0.65
CA LEU A 106 -14.07 -1.46 0.91
C LEU A 106 -12.87 -2.29 1.37
N ASP A 107 -13.01 -2.97 2.51
CA ASP A 107 -12.01 -3.88 3.01
C ASP A 107 -12.66 -5.18 3.52
N PHE A 108 -11.89 -6.26 3.48
CA PHE A 108 -12.30 -7.58 3.98
C PHE A 108 -11.62 -7.82 5.32
N VAL A 109 -12.40 -8.13 6.36
CA VAL A 109 -11.90 -8.35 7.71
C VAL A 109 -12.21 -9.77 8.19
N PHE A 110 -11.36 -10.30 9.06
CA PHE A 110 -11.66 -11.55 9.76
C PHE A 110 -12.85 -11.36 10.70
N SER A 111 -13.82 -12.26 10.65
CA SER A 111 -14.96 -12.24 11.58
C SER A 111 -14.55 -12.67 12.98
N ALA A 112 -15.25 -12.16 13.99
CA ALA A 112 -15.21 -12.74 15.32
C ALA A 112 -16.01 -14.04 15.29
N ASP A 113 -15.32 -15.18 15.19
CA ASP A 113 -15.93 -16.47 15.54
C ASP A 113 -16.63 -16.27 16.90
N GLY A 114 -17.86 -16.77 17.08
CA GLY A 114 -18.63 -16.61 18.33
C GLY A 114 -17.98 -17.21 19.60
N ALA A 115 -16.72 -17.64 19.54
CA ALA A 115 -15.82 -17.84 20.65
C ALA A 115 -14.61 -16.92 20.51
N ALA A 116 -14.28 -16.19 21.57
CA ALA A 116 -13.31 -15.11 21.68
C ALA A 116 -11.82 -15.47 21.39
N ASN A 117 -11.49 -16.46 20.56
CA ASN A 117 -10.12 -16.88 20.29
C ASN A 117 -9.72 -16.63 18.82
N PRO A 118 -8.65 -15.87 18.54
CA PRO A 118 -8.09 -15.67 17.21
C PRO A 118 -7.58 -16.97 16.64
N ARG A 119 -8.13 -17.35 15.49
CA ARG A 119 -7.73 -18.55 14.76
C ARG A 119 -6.38 -18.32 14.11
N LEU A 120 -5.37 -19.12 14.51
CA LEU A 120 -4.00 -19.05 13.98
C LEU A 120 -3.36 -17.65 14.09
N GLY A 121 -3.73 -16.88 15.11
CA GLY A 121 -3.18 -15.53 15.36
C GLY A 121 -3.86 -14.40 14.57
N ASN A 122 -4.92 -14.68 13.79
CA ASN A 122 -5.74 -13.66 13.13
C ASN A 122 -6.89 -13.22 14.05
N LEU A 123 -6.89 -11.94 14.42
CA LEU A 123 -7.88 -11.33 15.31
C LEU A 123 -9.11 -10.88 14.51
N ALA A 124 -10.26 -10.83 15.18
CA ALA A 124 -11.45 -10.22 14.62
C ALA A 124 -11.21 -8.75 14.23
N ASP A 125 -11.94 -8.26 13.23
CA ASP A 125 -11.84 -6.89 12.72
C ASP A 125 -10.47 -6.51 12.13
N THR A 126 -9.55 -7.46 11.96
CA THR A 126 -8.27 -7.20 11.28
C THR A 126 -8.41 -7.46 9.78
N SER A 127 -7.75 -6.61 8.97
CA SER A 127 -7.83 -6.71 7.52
C SER A 127 -7.12 -7.96 7.00
N LEU A 128 -7.79 -8.65 6.09
CA LEU A 128 -7.31 -9.83 5.38
C LEU A 128 -6.09 -9.53 4.49
N TYR A 129 -6.05 -8.31 3.95
CA TYR A 129 -5.01 -7.86 3.03
C TYR A 129 -4.15 -6.74 3.64
N GLY A 130 -4.71 -5.93 4.53
CA GLY A 130 -4.07 -4.74 5.07
C GLY A 130 -3.04 -4.97 6.18
N GLY A 131 -2.61 -6.22 6.42
CA GLY A 131 -1.61 -6.55 7.45
C GLY A 131 -1.98 -6.02 8.84
N GLY A 132 -3.26 -6.08 9.22
CA GLY A 132 -3.77 -5.55 10.50
C GLY A 132 -4.28 -4.10 10.46
N VAL A 133 -4.11 -3.39 9.34
CA VAL A 133 -4.64 -2.04 9.13
C VAL A 133 -5.89 -2.11 8.26
N VAL A 134 -6.97 -1.43 8.66
CA VAL A 134 -8.29 -1.55 8.00
C VAL A 134 -8.69 -0.24 7.32
N GLY A 135 -9.33 -0.36 6.15
CA GLY A 135 -10.01 0.76 5.49
C GLY A 135 -9.09 1.93 5.16
N ARG A 136 -9.45 3.15 5.59
CA ARG A 136 -8.72 4.40 5.29
C ARG A 136 -7.25 4.37 5.67
N ASN A 137 -6.90 3.64 6.73
CA ASN A 137 -5.54 3.63 7.26
C ASN A 137 -4.54 2.95 6.30
N ILE A 138 -5.02 2.11 5.37
CA ILE A 138 -4.19 1.50 4.31
C ILE A 138 -3.67 2.58 3.35
N THR A 139 -4.47 3.60 3.05
CA THR A 139 -4.05 4.68 2.13
C THR A 139 -3.24 5.77 2.82
N ASP A 140 -3.48 6.02 4.11
CA ASP A 140 -2.83 7.12 4.85
C ASP A 140 -1.40 6.78 5.27
N ARG A 141 -1.14 5.51 5.66
CA ARG A 141 0.18 5.06 6.15
C ARG A 141 0.77 3.88 5.39
N GLY A 142 0.05 3.33 4.41
CA GLY A 142 0.39 2.05 3.82
C GLY A 142 0.19 0.89 4.82
N VAL A 143 0.34 -0.34 4.33
CA VAL A 143 0.52 -1.49 5.24
C VAL A 143 1.91 -1.37 5.88
N GLN A 144 1.97 -1.31 7.20
CA GLN A 144 3.23 -1.41 7.91
C GLN A 144 3.68 -2.87 7.90
N LEU A 145 4.73 -3.15 7.13
CA LEU A 145 5.35 -4.48 7.05
C LEU A 145 6.43 -4.69 8.12
N ASP A 146 6.58 -3.73 9.04
CA ASP A 146 7.50 -3.84 10.15
C ASP A 146 6.82 -4.53 11.35
N GLY A 147 7.60 -5.23 12.16
CA GLY A 147 7.12 -5.96 13.33
C GLY A 147 6.05 -7.04 13.04
N ILE A 148 5.04 -7.09 13.91
CA ILE A 148 3.93 -8.06 13.91
C ILE A 148 3.11 -8.05 12.61
N SER A 149 2.84 -6.86 12.09
CA SER A 149 1.92 -6.61 10.97
C SER A 149 2.44 -7.18 9.66
N GLY A 150 3.77 -7.24 9.48
CA GLY A 150 4.45 -7.89 8.35
C GLY A 150 4.42 -9.42 8.36
N SER A 151 3.66 -10.05 9.26
CA SER A 151 3.40 -11.50 9.26
C SER A 151 1.92 -11.88 9.14
N LYS A 152 1.05 -10.87 9.05
CA LYS A 152 -0.42 -11.04 9.01
C LYS A 152 -0.99 -11.08 7.59
N GLY A 153 -0.17 -10.89 6.55
CA GLY A 153 -0.58 -10.95 5.16
C GLY A 153 -0.46 -12.36 4.55
N PHE A 154 -1.33 -12.67 3.57
CA PHE A 154 -1.25 -13.93 2.82
C PHE A 154 0.09 -14.14 2.09
N TYR A 155 0.77 -13.05 1.73
CA TYR A 155 2.05 -13.12 1.03
C TYR A 155 3.24 -13.51 1.94
N ASP A 156 3.04 -13.53 3.26
CA ASP A 156 4.06 -13.88 4.25
C ASP A 156 3.92 -15.33 4.76
N LEU A 157 3.40 -16.22 3.90
CA LEU A 157 3.15 -17.64 4.22
C LEU A 157 2.20 -17.85 5.41
N ASN A 158 1.41 -16.85 5.78
CA ASN A 158 0.33 -17.00 6.76
C ASN A 158 -0.89 -17.60 6.05
N HIS A 159 -1.11 -18.90 6.24
CA HIS A 159 -2.17 -19.68 5.61
C HIS A 159 -2.80 -20.64 6.63
N GLY A 160 -4.04 -21.08 6.37
CA GLY A 160 -4.73 -22.04 7.23
C GLY A 160 -5.95 -21.48 7.98
N TYR A 161 -6.31 -20.21 7.77
CA TYR A 161 -7.55 -19.64 8.34
C TYR A 161 -8.78 -20.49 7.98
N SER A 162 -8.83 -21.09 6.78
CA SER A 162 -9.89 -21.98 6.32
C SER A 162 -9.72 -23.48 6.67
N SER A 163 -8.70 -23.87 7.43
CA SER A 163 -8.40 -25.29 7.75
C SER A 163 -9.44 -25.90 8.71
N PRO A 164 -9.91 -27.15 8.56
CA PRO A 164 -11.05 -27.70 9.32
C PRO A 164 -10.90 -27.67 10.84
N THR A 165 -12.02 -27.38 11.52
CA THR A 165 -12.03 -26.97 12.92
C THR A 165 -12.11 -28.13 13.90
N ALA A 166 -10.94 -28.58 14.33
CA ALA A 166 -10.71 -28.91 15.73
C ALA A 166 -9.29 -28.44 16.05
N SER A 167 -9.17 -27.26 16.66
CA SER A 167 -7.88 -26.83 17.23
C SER A 167 -7.77 -27.44 18.62
N TYR A 168 -6.89 -28.43 18.79
CA TYR A 168 -6.62 -28.98 20.11
C TYR A 168 -5.59 -28.08 20.81
N VAL A 169 -5.90 -27.72 22.04
CA VAL A 169 -5.03 -26.93 22.90
C VAL A 169 -4.19 -27.92 23.71
N ALA A 170 -2.96 -28.19 23.27
CA ALA A 170 -2.07 -29.09 23.98
C ALA A 170 -1.32 -28.36 25.10
N ALA A 171 -1.64 -28.74 26.35
CA ALA A 171 -0.83 -28.38 27.51
C ALA A 171 0.44 -29.25 27.51
N GLY A 172 1.61 -28.63 27.48
CA GLY A 172 2.90 -29.32 27.47
C GLY A 172 4.05 -28.38 27.84
N ASN A 173 5.14 -28.93 28.35
CA ASN A 173 6.28 -28.14 28.84
C ASN A 173 7.09 -27.61 27.65
N VAL A 174 6.95 -26.32 27.36
CA VAL A 174 7.86 -25.61 26.47
C VAL A 174 9.23 -25.49 27.14
N THR A 175 10.29 -26.00 26.51
CA THR A 175 11.65 -25.91 27.05
C THR A 175 12.44 -24.85 26.30
N THR A 176 12.98 -23.85 27.02
CA THR A 176 13.88 -22.84 26.44
C THR A 176 15.22 -23.47 26.05
N LEU A 177 15.63 -23.29 24.80
CA LEU A 177 16.93 -23.74 24.29
C LEU A 177 17.99 -22.63 24.36
N GLY A 178 17.59 -21.38 24.12
CA GLY A 178 18.48 -20.23 24.20
C GLY A 178 17.80 -18.92 23.82
N SER A 179 18.43 -17.81 24.18
CA SER A 179 18.00 -16.46 23.83
C SER A 179 19.20 -15.55 23.72
N GLY A 180 19.16 -14.57 22.82
CA GLY A 180 20.25 -13.62 22.63
C GLY A 180 19.87 -12.44 21.75
N THR A 181 20.86 -11.63 21.43
CA THR A 181 20.75 -10.59 20.40
C THR A 181 21.27 -11.15 19.10
N TYR A 182 20.54 -10.96 18.00
CA TYR A 182 20.95 -11.42 16.68
C TYR A 182 22.30 -10.79 16.31
N GLY A 183 23.26 -11.59 15.86
CA GLY A 183 24.66 -11.19 15.71
C GLY A 183 25.59 -11.63 16.85
N ASP A 184 25.08 -12.34 17.86
CA ASP A 184 25.87 -13.01 18.89
C ASP A 184 26.58 -14.29 18.36
N ALA A 185 27.42 -14.90 19.19
CA ALA A 185 28.17 -16.12 18.83
C ALA A 185 27.27 -17.33 18.47
N GLN A 186 25.99 -17.32 18.86
CA GLN A 186 25.05 -18.41 18.59
C GLN A 186 24.25 -18.22 17.29
N SER A 187 24.12 -16.98 16.82
CA SER A 187 23.41 -16.59 15.60
C SER A 187 24.33 -16.26 14.42
N LEU A 188 25.63 -16.06 14.66
CA LEU A 188 26.65 -15.93 13.60
C LEU A 188 26.94 -17.27 12.89
N PRO A 189 27.48 -17.25 11.65
CA PRO A 189 27.80 -18.46 10.89
C PRO A 189 28.58 -19.50 11.68
N GLY A 190 27.99 -20.69 11.86
CA GLY A 190 28.54 -21.79 12.67
C GLY A 190 28.05 -21.85 14.12
N GLY A 191 27.23 -20.89 14.55
CA GLY A 191 26.50 -20.92 15.81
C GLY A 191 25.30 -21.89 15.78
N GLY A 192 24.81 -22.29 16.97
CA GLY A 192 23.75 -23.30 17.10
C GLY A 192 22.39 -22.88 16.54
N PHE A 193 22.13 -21.57 16.40
CA PHE A 193 20.86 -21.01 15.92
C PHE A 193 20.97 -20.27 14.58
N ASP A 194 22.17 -20.19 13.98
CA ASP A 194 22.43 -19.53 12.68
C ASP A 194 21.45 -20.00 11.60
N VAL A 195 21.36 -21.32 11.37
CA VAL A 195 20.48 -21.89 10.33
C VAL A 195 19.00 -21.60 10.59
N ALA A 196 18.59 -21.56 11.87
CA ALA A 196 17.20 -21.31 12.24
C ALA A 196 16.81 -19.84 12.04
N LEU A 197 17.69 -18.91 12.37
CA LEU A 197 17.39 -17.48 12.40
C LEU A 197 17.68 -16.79 11.06
N ARG A 198 18.67 -17.26 10.30
CA ARG A 198 19.13 -16.60 9.06
C ARG A 198 18.09 -16.52 7.94
N SER A 199 17.00 -17.28 8.04
CA SER A 199 15.95 -17.30 7.02
C SER A 199 14.99 -16.10 7.08
N ASP A 200 14.93 -15.38 8.20
CA ASP A 200 14.05 -14.21 8.33
C ASP A 200 14.80 -12.90 8.05
N PRO A 201 14.38 -12.11 7.05
CA PRO A 201 15.02 -10.84 6.71
C PRO A 201 14.80 -9.73 7.75
N ARG A 202 13.89 -9.91 8.72
CA ARG A 202 13.58 -8.89 9.74
C ARG A 202 14.59 -8.84 10.88
N LEU A 203 15.43 -9.86 11.03
CA LEU A 203 16.45 -9.90 12.06
C LEU A 203 17.65 -9.02 11.66
N VAL A 204 17.84 -7.92 12.40
CA VAL A 204 18.94 -6.98 12.20
C VAL A 204 20.01 -7.20 13.25
N SER A 205 21.23 -7.45 12.80
CA SER A 205 22.38 -7.72 13.68
C SER A 205 22.64 -6.56 14.63
N GLY A 206 22.76 -6.84 15.93
CA GLY A 206 23.01 -5.87 16.99
C GLY A 206 21.76 -5.16 17.52
N THR A 207 20.62 -5.28 16.85
CA THR A 207 19.37 -4.63 17.25
C THR A 207 18.33 -5.66 17.69
N SER A 208 18.01 -6.63 16.82
CA SER A 208 16.91 -7.56 17.10
C SER A 208 17.29 -8.59 18.16
N THR A 209 16.38 -8.87 19.09
CA THR A 209 16.55 -9.93 20.11
C THR A 209 15.72 -11.16 19.74
N TYR A 210 16.20 -12.35 20.08
CA TYR A 210 15.57 -13.62 19.71
C TYR A 210 15.45 -14.57 20.92
N HIS A 211 14.43 -15.41 20.90
CA HIS A 211 14.19 -16.49 21.86
C HIS A 211 13.84 -17.77 21.11
N VAL A 212 14.57 -18.85 21.40
CA VAL A 212 14.35 -20.17 20.80
C VAL A 212 13.91 -21.16 21.86
N ALA A 213 12.79 -21.82 21.62
CA ALA A 213 12.22 -22.84 22.48
C ALA A 213 11.93 -24.12 21.69
N SER A 214 11.81 -25.24 22.39
CA SER A 214 11.37 -26.51 21.81
C SER A 214 10.07 -27.03 22.42
N TYR A 215 9.33 -27.75 21.61
CA TYR A 215 8.10 -28.47 21.98
C TYR A 215 8.16 -29.93 21.51
N ASP A 216 7.66 -30.85 22.33
CA ASP A 216 7.65 -32.28 21.99
C ASP A 216 6.55 -32.60 20.98
N LEU A 217 6.93 -33.07 19.80
CA LEU A 217 6.00 -33.41 18.72
C LEU A 217 5.12 -34.60 19.07
N ALA A 218 5.61 -35.53 19.92
CA ALA A 218 4.84 -36.72 20.30
C ALA A 218 3.52 -36.35 21.00
N THR A 219 3.53 -35.25 21.76
CA THR A 219 2.31 -34.74 22.43
C THR A 219 1.29 -34.21 21.42
N LEU A 220 1.73 -33.60 20.32
CA LEU A 220 0.86 -33.10 19.25
C LEU A 220 0.31 -34.25 18.41
N THR A 221 1.17 -35.19 18.00
CA THR A 221 0.77 -36.36 17.20
C THR A 221 -0.20 -37.26 17.96
N ALA A 222 -0.01 -37.44 19.27
CA ALA A 222 -0.94 -38.19 20.13
C ALA A 222 -2.31 -37.52 20.28
N ARG A 223 -2.45 -36.27 19.85
CA ARG A 223 -3.67 -35.46 19.88
C ARG A 223 -4.18 -35.14 18.46
N GLY A 224 -3.65 -35.82 17.45
CA GLY A 224 -4.17 -35.77 16.07
C GLY A 224 -3.49 -34.75 15.17
N PHE A 225 -2.35 -34.18 15.54
CA PHE A 225 -1.53 -33.42 14.60
C PHE A 225 -0.95 -34.35 13.53
N ALA A 226 -1.28 -34.12 12.25
CA ALA A 226 -0.70 -34.89 11.14
C ALA A 226 0.54 -34.19 10.59
N CYS A 227 1.69 -34.42 11.20
CA CYS A 227 2.97 -34.18 10.55
C CYS A 227 3.44 -35.48 9.90
N ALA A 228 3.42 -35.56 8.57
CA ALA A 228 4.09 -36.67 7.89
C ALA A 228 5.59 -36.58 8.21
N SER A 229 6.17 -37.66 8.75
CA SER A 229 7.53 -37.71 9.30
C SER A 229 8.66 -37.60 8.26
N GLY A 230 8.47 -36.84 7.18
CA GLY A 230 9.52 -36.54 6.22
C GLY A 230 9.03 -35.77 4.99
N SER A 231 8.94 -34.43 5.06
CA SER A 231 9.15 -33.47 3.94
C SER A 231 8.05 -32.41 3.73
N ARG A 232 7.04 -32.26 4.60
CA ARG A 232 6.10 -31.12 4.49
C ARG A 232 6.26 -30.16 5.66
N THR A 233 7.21 -29.22 5.51
CA THR A 233 7.42 -28.09 6.42
C THR A 233 6.17 -27.20 6.56
N GLY A 234 5.27 -27.22 5.57
CA GLY A 234 4.04 -26.41 5.55
C GLY A 234 3.08 -26.69 6.72
N ASP A 235 3.03 -27.92 7.23
CA ASP A 235 2.11 -28.26 8.32
C ASP A 235 2.58 -27.70 9.67
N LEU A 236 3.88 -27.39 9.81
CA LEU A 236 4.48 -26.89 11.06
C LEU A 236 4.17 -25.41 11.30
N ILE A 237 3.95 -24.63 10.24
CA ILE A 237 3.60 -23.20 10.32
C ILE A 237 2.21 -23.02 10.97
N SER A 238 1.36 -24.05 10.92
CA SER A 238 0.04 -24.05 11.55
C SER A 238 0.05 -24.20 13.07
N VAL A 239 1.23 -24.42 13.65
CA VAL A 239 1.43 -24.53 15.10
C VAL A 239 1.60 -23.13 15.68
N ALA A 240 0.63 -22.68 16.48
CA ALA A 240 0.61 -21.35 17.07
C ALA A 240 0.57 -21.41 18.61
N MET A 241 1.42 -20.63 19.28
CA MET A 241 1.41 -20.46 20.74
C MET A 241 0.13 -19.77 21.19
N GLN A 242 -0.50 -20.22 22.27
CA GLN A 242 -1.64 -19.56 22.92
C GLN A 242 -1.18 -18.71 24.11
N GLY A 243 -1.64 -17.47 24.18
CA GLY A 243 -1.40 -16.54 25.27
C GLY A 243 -2.43 -16.60 26.38
N ALA A 244 -2.19 -15.79 27.42
CA ALA A 244 -3.00 -15.76 28.65
C ALA A 244 -4.50 -15.43 28.43
N ASN A 245 -4.87 -14.89 27.27
CA ASN A 245 -6.26 -14.53 26.93
C ASN A 245 -6.91 -15.47 25.91
N GLY A 246 -6.31 -16.61 25.59
CA GLY A 246 -6.81 -17.46 24.49
C GLY A 246 -6.40 -16.96 23.10
N ASP A 247 -5.86 -15.75 23.04
CA ASP A 247 -5.19 -15.19 21.88
C ASP A 247 -3.88 -15.88 21.63
N GLY A 248 -3.70 -16.48 20.45
CA GLY A 248 -2.35 -16.80 20.02
C GLY A 248 -1.54 -15.52 20.01
N LEU A 249 -0.56 -15.37 20.90
CA LEU A 249 0.18 -14.12 21.10
C LEU A 249 1.01 -13.79 19.85
N VAL A 250 0.32 -13.16 18.90
CA VAL A 250 0.82 -12.07 18.06
C VAL A 250 0.27 -10.76 18.63
N GLN A 251 0.23 -10.67 19.96
CA GLN A 251 0.06 -9.40 20.67
C GLN A 251 1.26 -9.22 21.61
N PRO A 252 1.76 -7.98 21.72
CA PRO A 252 2.90 -7.67 22.55
C PRO A 252 2.53 -7.64 24.03
N LEU A 253 3.38 -8.20 24.89
CA LEU A 253 3.49 -7.69 26.24
C LEU A 253 4.42 -6.46 26.17
N GLN A 254 3.83 -5.27 26.24
CA GLN A 254 4.46 -3.95 26.40
C GLN A 254 5.07 -3.23 25.16
N SER A 255 5.42 -3.88 24.05
CA SER A 255 5.89 -3.21 22.81
C SER A 255 5.54 -3.97 21.51
N ASP A 256 4.97 -3.30 20.51
CA ASP A 256 4.46 -3.83 19.20
C ASP A 256 5.49 -4.61 18.34
N SER A 257 6.72 -4.74 18.84
CA SER A 257 7.88 -5.29 18.18
C SER A 257 8.16 -6.76 18.53
N ALA A 258 7.57 -7.31 19.60
CA ALA A 258 7.85 -8.67 20.10
C ALA A 258 6.73 -9.70 19.80
N PHE A 259 7.05 -10.78 19.09
CA PHE A 259 6.07 -11.80 18.65
C PHE A 259 6.66 -13.18 18.34
N PHE A 260 5.78 -14.19 18.36
CA PHE A 260 6.07 -15.53 17.84
C PHE A 260 6.07 -15.52 16.31
N VAL A 261 7.03 -16.20 15.67
CA VAL A 261 7.15 -16.27 14.21
C VAL A 261 6.82 -17.68 13.71
N PRO A 262 5.59 -17.92 13.21
CA PRO A 262 5.21 -19.26 12.72
C PRO A 262 6.07 -19.75 11.57
N ALA A 263 6.54 -18.84 10.70
CA ALA A 263 7.37 -19.17 9.54
C ALA A 263 8.74 -19.78 9.89
N LEU A 264 9.25 -19.54 11.11
CA LEU A 264 10.51 -20.10 11.60
C LEU A 264 10.34 -21.43 12.34
N THR A 265 9.11 -21.95 12.41
CA THR A 265 8.82 -23.22 13.06
C THR A 265 9.36 -24.37 12.20
N GLN A 266 10.30 -25.13 12.75
CA GLN A 266 10.98 -26.20 12.04
C GLN A 266 11.33 -27.36 12.97
N PHE A 267 11.78 -28.50 12.44
CA PHE A 267 12.27 -29.59 13.28
C PHE A 267 13.62 -29.25 13.93
N SER A 268 13.86 -29.75 15.14
CA SER A 268 15.13 -29.64 15.84
C SER A 268 16.20 -30.55 15.21
N GLY A 269 16.81 -30.13 14.10
CA GLY A 269 17.88 -30.88 13.45
C GLY A 269 17.44 -32.23 12.88
N SER A 270 18.28 -33.25 13.00
CA SER A 270 18.09 -34.56 12.34
C SER A 270 17.09 -35.49 13.03
N SER A 271 16.78 -35.24 14.31
CA SER A 271 15.71 -35.96 15.02
C SER A 271 14.41 -35.18 14.87
N THR A 272 13.47 -35.69 14.07
CA THR A 272 12.13 -35.12 13.85
C THR A 272 11.20 -35.26 15.06
N SER A 273 11.76 -35.36 16.27
CA SER A 273 11.04 -35.61 17.52
C SER A 273 10.61 -34.34 18.24
N THR A 274 11.31 -33.21 18.03
CA THR A 274 10.93 -31.93 18.65
C THR A 274 10.81 -30.81 17.62
N LEU A 275 9.87 -29.91 17.88
CA LEU A 275 9.65 -28.70 17.12
C LEU A 275 10.45 -27.56 17.73
N LEU A 276 11.15 -26.82 16.89
CA LEU A 276 11.80 -25.56 17.22
C LEU A 276 10.83 -24.42 16.96
N MET A 277 10.64 -23.57 17.95
CA MET A 277 9.78 -22.40 17.94
C MET A 277 10.62 -21.17 18.22
N VAL A 278 10.41 -20.11 17.43
CA VAL A 278 11.20 -18.87 17.53
C VAL A 278 10.28 -17.68 17.78
N ALA A 279 10.65 -16.87 18.75
CA ALA A 279 10.11 -15.53 18.94
C ALA A 279 11.20 -14.49 18.74
N ILE A 280 10.82 -13.34 18.20
CA ILE A 280 11.73 -12.23 17.90
C ILE A 280 11.16 -10.93 18.46
N ASP A 281 12.05 -9.99 18.80
CA ASP A 281 11.76 -8.57 18.93
C ASP A 281 12.63 -7.80 17.94
N THR A 282 11.98 -7.17 16.96
CA THR A 282 12.67 -6.47 15.86
C THR A 282 13.46 -5.27 16.35
N ASP A 283 12.97 -4.60 17.39
CA ASP A 283 13.44 -3.30 17.85
C ASP A 283 14.46 -3.42 19.00
N GLY A 284 14.61 -4.62 19.56
CA GLY A 284 15.53 -4.88 20.68
C GLY A 284 15.14 -4.19 21.98
N THR A 285 13.87 -3.79 22.10
CA THR A 285 13.32 -3.10 23.28
C THR A 285 13.24 -4.01 24.49
N LEU A 286 13.05 -5.32 24.27
CA LEU A 286 12.99 -6.33 25.30
C LEU A 286 14.30 -7.10 25.40
N GLU A 287 14.76 -7.25 26.64
CA GLU A 287 15.89 -8.12 26.95
C GLU A 287 15.59 -9.58 26.54
N PRO A 288 16.57 -10.35 26.04
CA PRO A 288 16.33 -11.70 25.50
C PRO A 288 15.65 -12.68 26.47
N THR A 289 15.85 -12.49 27.78
CA THR A 289 15.19 -13.31 28.81
C THR A 289 13.74 -12.89 29.06
N ALA A 290 13.41 -11.60 28.86
CA ALA A 290 12.06 -11.08 28.99
C ALA A 290 11.18 -11.49 27.79
N LEU A 291 11.77 -11.70 26.61
CA LEU A 291 11.07 -12.25 25.43
C LEU A 291 10.43 -13.61 25.68
N LYS A 292 11.04 -14.43 26.54
CA LYS A 292 10.45 -15.69 26.99
C LYS A 292 9.04 -15.45 27.54
N THR A 293 8.91 -14.59 28.54
CA THR A 293 7.63 -14.34 29.20
C THR A 293 6.64 -13.61 28.27
N ALA A 294 7.14 -12.76 27.37
CA ALA A 294 6.33 -11.94 26.48
C ALA A 294 5.76 -12.71 25.28
N ALA A 295 6.50 -13.66 24.70
CA ALA A 295 6.12 -14.34 23.45
C ALA A 295 6.01 -15.87 23.54
N ILE A 296 6.74 -16.53 24.46
CA ILE A 296 6.75 -18.01 24.64
C ILE A 296 6.74 -18.35 26.15
N ASN A 297 5.57 -18.22 26.80
CA ASN A 297 5.46 -18.24 28.26
C ASN A 297 5.56 -19.65 28.87
N ALA A 298 6.72 -20.04 29.38
CA ALA A 298 7.02 -21.44 29.75
C ALA A 298 6.17 -22.06 30.88
N ASP A 299 5.43 -21.28 31.68
CA ASP A 299 4.68 -21.82 32.83
C ASP A 299 3.19 -22.11 32.53
N SER A 300 2.70 -21.80 31.32
CA SER A 300 1.29 -22.02 30.93
C SER A 300 1.00 -22.01 29.43
N SER A 301 2.02 -22.01 28.56
CA SER A 301 1.82 -21.99 27.11
C SER A 301 1.20 -23.28 26.61
N SER A 302 -0.06 -23.21 26.25
CA SER A 302 -0.67 -24.18 25.37
C SER A 302 -0.33 -23.88 23.92
N VAL A 303 -0.22 -24.92 23.10
CA VAL A 303 -0.04 -24.80 21.65
C VAL A 303 -1.36 -25.15 20.98
N SER A 304 -1.78 -24.34 20.03
CA SER A 304 -2.89 -24.61 19.13
C SER A 304 -2.36 -25.12 17.79
N PHE A 305 -3.01 -26.14 17.24
CA PHE A 305 -2.68 -26.72 15.94
C PHE A 305 -3.94 -27.34 15.33
N PRO A 306 -4.02 -27.44 13.99
CA PRO A 306 -5.12 -28.13 13.34
C PRO A 306 -5.01 -29.65 13.59
N VAL A 307 -6.09 -30.23 14.10
CA VAL A 307 -6.23 -31.69 14.17
C VAL A 307 -6.57 -32.22 12.78
N ALA A 308 -5.87 -33.26 12.36
CA ALA A 308 -6.17 -33.95 11.12
C ALA A 308 -7.47 -34.74 11.25
N ASP A 309 -8.25 -34.73 10.17
CA ASP A 309 -9.45 -35.57 10.10
C ASP A 309 -9.03 -37.04 10.17
N SER A 310 -9.54 -37.75 11.19
CA SER A 310 -9.28 -39.16 11.38
C SER A 310 -10.50 -39.95 10.97
N PHE A 311 -10.36 -40.84 10.00
CA PHE A 311 -11.37 -41.87 9.77
C PHE A 311 -11.49 -42.72 11.04
N VAL A 312 -12.72 -42.87 11.54
CA VAL A 312 -13.01 -43.76 12.67
C VAL A 312 -12.44 -45.15 12.36
N ALA A 313 -11.69 -45.72 13.32
CA ALA A 313 -11.04 -47.01 13.15
C ALA A 313 -12.06 -48.09 12.71
N ALA A 314 -11.62 -48.96 11.79
CA ALA A 314 -12.44 -50.02 11.20
C ALA A 314 -13.23 -50.81 12.27
N GLY A 315 -14.55 -50.66 12.23
CA GLY A 315 -15.49 -51.20 13.22
C GLY A 315 -16.95 -50.87 12.92
N ASP A 316 -17.22 -49.80 12.17
CA ASP A 316 -18.55 -49.54 11.62
C ASP A 316 -18.79 -50.32 10.32
N PRO A 317 -19.98 -50.92 10.13
CA PRO A 317 -20.26 -51.83 9.02
C PRO A 317 -20.10 -51.13 7.67
N PHE A 318 -19.29 -51.76 6.80
CA PHE A 318 -19.05 -51.34 5.42
C PHE A 318 -20.38 -50.97 4.71
N GLY A 319 -20.52 -49.70 4.33
CA GLY A 319 -21.57 -49.22 3.43
C GLY A 319 -22.61 -48.26 4.02
N ALA A 320 -22.55 -47.91 5.30
CA ALA A 320 -23.41 -46.86 5.85
C ALA A 320 -22.67 -45.52 5.92
N VAL A 321 -23.17 -44.51 5.21
CA VAL A 321 -22.91 -43.11 5.58
C VAL A 321 -23.61 -42.92 6.92
N ALA A 322 -22.85 -42.85 8.01
CA ALA A 322 -23.40 -42.47 9.31
C ALA A 322 -23.94 -41.04 9.18
N GLY A 323 -25.25 -40.89 9.04
CA GLY A 323 -25.90 -39.58 9.11
C GLY A 323 -25.63 -38.99 10.48
N SER A 324 -25.00 -37.81 10.51
CA SER A 324 -24.70 -37.08 11.74
C SER A 324 -25.97 -36.96 12.60
N THR A 325 -25.91 -37.46 13.84
CA THR A 325 -26.99 -37.35 14.83
C THR A 325 -26.87 -36.08 15.67
N THR A 326 -25.93 -35.20 15.37
CA THR A 326 -25.76 -33.92 16.06
C THR A 326 -26.77 -32.92 15.51
N GLU A 327 -27.52 -32.22 16.38
CA GLU A 327 -28.36 -31.09 15.97
C GLU A 327 -27.51 -30.13 15.11
N GLY A 328 -27.88 -29.96 13.84
CA GLY A 328 -27.11 -29.16 12.86
C GLY A 328 -26.38 -30.01 11.81
N GLY A 329 -27.14 -30.77 11.01
CA GLY A 329 -26.64 -31.63 9.94
C GLY A 329 -25.48 -31.04 9.13
N TRP A 330 -24.49 -31.88 8.81
CA TRP A 330 -23.23 -31.55 8.14
C TRP A 330 -22.35 -30.48 8.80
N GLY A 331 -22.76 -29.90 9.94
CA GLY A 331 -21.96 -28.93 10.70
C GLY A 331 -21.66 -27.63 9.94
N LEU A 332 -22.42 -27.32 8.88
CA LEU A 332 -22.30 -26.11 8.04
C LEU A 332 -23.24 -24.98 8.50
N GLU A 333 -24.35 -25.32 9.16
CA GLU A 333 -25.35 -24.36 9.63
C GLU A 333 -25.14 -24.11 11.14
N ALA A 334 -25.01 -22.84 11.54
CA ALA A 334 -24.84 -22.39 12.94
C ALA A 334 -23.59 -22.94 13.69
N ASN A 335 -22.58 -23.39 12.95
CA ASN A 335 -21.33 -23.84 13.56
C ASN A 335 -20.40 -22.66 13.82
N VAL A 336 -20.35 -22.23 15.09
CA VAL A 336 -19.47 -21.17 15.62
C VAL A 336 -17.98 -21.42 15.31
N SER A 337 -17.63 -22.64 14.90
CA SER A 337 -16.26 -23.04 14.56
C SER A 337 -15.89 -22.80 13.09
N ILE A 338 -16.82 -22.42 12.21
CA ILE A 338 -16.50 -22.15 10.80
C ILE A 338 -15.96 -20.71 10.67
N PRO A 339 -14.79 -20.52 10.04
CA PRO A 339 -14.19 -19.20 9.88
C PRO A 339 -14.97 -18.37 8.84
N GLU A 340 -15.24 -17.11 9.16
CA GLU A 340 -15.99 -16.19 8.30
C GLU A 340 -15.16 -14.94 7.94
N ILE A 341 -15.40 -14.40 6.75
CA ILE A 341 -14.82 -13.13 6.29
C ILE A 341 -15.97 -12.12 6.20
N ASP A 342 -15.82 -10.98 6.87
CA ASP A 342 -16.78 -9.89 6.83
C ASP A 342 -16.27 -8.73 5.95
N ILE A 343 -17.19 -7.87 5.52
CA ILE A 343 -16.91 -6.72 4.67
C ILE A 343 -17.10 -5.45 5.49
N LYS A 344 -16.03 -4.68 5.63
CA LYS A 344 -16.07 -3.37 6.29
C LYS A 344 -15.97 -2.25 5.26
N VAL A 345 -16.86 -1.27 5.40
CA VAL A 345 -16.86 -0.06 4.57
C VAL A 345 -16.47 1.12 5.46
N ASP A 346 -15.43 1.85 5.07
CA ASP A 346 -15.00 3.10 5.69
C ASP A 346 -15.24 4.28 4.73
N SER A 347 -15.37 5.50 5.25
CA SER A 347 -15.63 6.69 4.43
C SER A 347 -14.79 7.88 4.85
N LEU A 348 -14.26 8.61 3.86
CA LEU A 348 -13.51 9.85 4.04
C LEU A 348 -14.22 11.00 3.33
N ALA A 349 -14.51 12.07 4.07
CA ALA A 349 -15.00 13.31 3.48
C ALA A 349 -13.84 14.10 2.86
N VAL A 350 -14.01 14.51 1.60
CA VAL A 350 -13.13 15.43 0.89
C VAL A 350 -13.92 16.69 0.57
N THR A 351 -13.28 17.84 0.74
CA THR A 351 -13.86 19.17 0.48
C THR A 351 -12.92 19.97 -0.41
N ALA A 352 -13.48 20.61 -1.43
CA ALA A 352 -12.71 21.46 -2.33
C ALA A 352 -12.21 22.72 -1.61
N VAL A 353 -10.94 23.06 -1.83
CA VAL A 353 -10.31 24.29 -1.34
C VAL A 353 -10.22 25.29 -2.50
N THR A 354 -10.54 26.54 -2.24
CA THR A 354 -10.53 27.60 -3.28
C THR A 354 -9.19 28.32 -3.32
N LYS A 355 -8.60 28.47 -4.51
CA LYS A 355 -7.47 29.37 -4.78
C LYS A 355 -7.95 30.58 -5.58
N LYS A 356 -7.45 31.77 -5.24
CA LYS A 356 -7.82 33.04 -5.91
C LYS A 356 -6.60 33.93 -6.06
N LEU A 357 -6.35 34.41 -7.27
CA LEU A 357 -5.34 35.43 -7.58
C LEU A 357 -5.99 36.65 -8.24
N LYS A 358 -5.38 37.82 -8.06
CA LYS A 358 -5.85 39.09 -8.62
C LYS A 358 -4.72 39.84 -9.29
N ALA A 359 -4.84 40.08 -10.59
CA ALA A 359 -4.08 41.10 -11.29
C ALA A 359 -4.85 42.44 -11.27
N LYS A 360 -4.10 43.55 -11.27
CA LYS A 360 -4.64 44.90 -11.51
C LYS A 360 -3.69 45.61 -12.46
N TRP A 361 -4.24 46.21 -13.51
CA TRP A 361 -3.51 47.12 -14.38
C TRP A 361 -4.29 48.43 -14.53
N SER A 362 -3.60 49.51 -14.88
CA SER A 362 -4.25 50.78 -15.19
C SER A 362 -4.47 50.91 -16.70
N PRO A 363 -5.53 51.62 -17.15
CA PRO A 363 -5.75 51.88 -18.56
C PRO A 363 -4.57 52.60 -19.24
N GLU A 364 -3.86 53.45 -18.50
CA GLU A 364 -2.66 54.16 -18.98
C GLU A 364 -1.52 53.18 -19.26
N LEU A 365 -1.30 52.20 -18.39
CA LEU A 365 -0.30 51.16 -18.60
C LEU A 365 -0.63 50.29 -19.82
N ALA A 366 -1.90 49.94 -20.02
CA ALA A 366 -2.32 49.16 -21.19
C ALA A 366 -2.10 49.94 -22.50
N GLN A 367 -2.39 51.25 -22.50
CA GLN A 367 -2.13 52.11 -23.65
C GLN A 367 -0.62 52.26 -23.93
N ASP A 368 0.18 52.44 -22.89
CA ASP A 368 1.64 52.57 -23.01
C ASP A 368 2.29 51.27 -23.54
N LEU A 369 1.89 50.12 -23.00
CA LEU A 369 2.38 48.81 -23.41
C LEU A 369 2.02 48.50 -24.87
N ASN A 370 0.80 48.82 -25.30
CA ASN A 370 0.38 48.61 -26.67
C ASN A 370 1.10 49.57 -27.64
N ALA A 371 1.27 50.84 -27.25
CA ALA A 371 1.89 51.85 -28.10
C ALA A 371 3.40 51.61 -28.32
N TYR A 372 4.14 51.16 -27.30
CA TYR A 372 5.59 50.97 -27.39
C TYR A 372 6.02 49.51 -27.62
N HIS A 373 5.29 48.54 -27.08
CA HIS A 373 5.66 47.13 -27.13
C HIS A 373 4.74 46.27 -28.01
N ASN A 374 3.63 46.83 -28.53
CA ASN A 374 2.62 46.09 -29.29
C ASN A 374 2.12 44.85 -28.52
N LEU A 375 2.05 44.98 -27.18
CA LEU A 375 1.57 43.96 -26.27
C LEU A 375 0.23 44.40 -25.68
N ASP A 376 -0.70 43.45 -25.56
CA ASP A 376 -1.97 43.66 -24.88
C ASP A 376 -1.84 43.26 -23.41
N ALA A 377 -1.89 44.26 -22.52
CA ALA A 377 -1.74 44.05 -21.08
C ALA A 377 -2.82 43.11 -20.50
N GLU A 378 -4.02 43.07 -21.07
CA GLU A 378 -5.10 42.21 -20.58
C GLU A 378 -4.80 40.73 -20.87
N VAL A 379 -4.38 40.43 -22.10
CA VAL A 379 -4.07 39.07 -22.55
C VAL A 379 -2.83 38.53 -21.83
N GLU A 380 -1.77 39.32 -21.73
CA GLU A 380 -0.51 38.92 -21.09
C GLU A 380 -0.69 38.63 -19.59
N LEU A 381 -1.37 39.52 -18.86
CA LEU A 381 -1.60 39.32 -17.43
C LEU A 381 -2.52 38.12 -17.15
N THR A 382 -3.52 37.91 -18.01
CA THR A 382 -4.40 36.73 -17.92
C THR A 382 -3.61 35.44 -18.19
N SER A 383 -2.67 35.47 -19.14
CA SER A 383 -1.80 34.35 -19.43
C SER A 383 -0.90 34.01 -18.24
N ILE A 384 -0.23 35.01 -17.66
CA ILE A 384 0.62 34.84 -16.47
C ILE A 384 -0.18 34.33 -15.28
N LEU A 385 -1.38 34.86 -15.04
CA LEU A 385 -2.25 34.37 -13.97
C LEU A 385 -2.60 32.90 -14.14
N SER A 386 -2.87 32.46 -15.37
CA SER A 386 -3.18 31.06 -15.67
C SER A 386 -1.97 30.17 -15.37
N GLU A 387 -0.78 30.59 -15.81
CA GLU A 387 0.47 29.86 -15.59
C GLU A 387 0.81 29.75 -14.10
N GLN A 388 0.68 30.83 -13.34
CA GLN A 388 0.97 30.81 -11.91
C GLN A 388 -0.01 29.92 -11.12
N ILE A 389 -1.29 29.92 -11.48
CA ILE A 389 -2.26 29.01 -10.85
C ILE A 389 -1.93 27.56 -11.18
N ALA A 390 -1.56 27.25 -12.42
CA ALA A 390 -1.16 25.90 -12.82
C ALA A 390 0.07 25.44 -12.03
N LEU A 391 1.14 26.24 -12.02
CA LEU A 391 2.37 25.94 -11.29
C LEU A 391 2.14 25.76 -9.79
N GLU A 392 1.29 26.59 -9.18
CA GLU A 392 0.97 26.46 -7.75
C GLU A 392 0.24 25.14 -7.46
N ILE A 393 -0.71 24.74 -8.33
CA ILE A 393 -1.43 23.48 -8.21
C ILE A 393 -0.48 22.29 -8.38
N ASP A 394 0.39 22.32 -9.40
CA ASP A 394 1.35 21.23 -9.65
C ASP A 394 2.34 21.07 -8.49
N GLN A 395 2.88 22.17 -7.95
CA GLN A 395 3.78 22.12 -6.79
C GLN A 395 3.08 21.62 -5.52
N GLU A 396 1.79 21.92 -5.31
CA GLU A 396 1.00 21.35 -4.22
C GLU A 396 0.86 19.84 -4.38
N ILE A 397 0.49 19.36 -5.57
CA ILE A 397 0.36 17.92 -5.85
C ILE A 397 1.69 17.20 -5.62
N LEU A 398 2.81 17.76 -6.09
CA LEU A 398 4.13 17.18 -5.88
C LEU A 398 4.51 17.16 -4.39
N SER A 399 4.21 18.22 -3.65
CA SER A 399 4.43 18.26 -2.21
C SER A 399 3.60 17.19 -1.48
N ASP A 400 2.34 17.01 -1.86
CA ASP A 400 1.46 15.98 -1.32
C ASP A 400 1.93 14.57 -1.67
N LEU A 401 2.45 14.34 -2.89
CA LEU A 401 3.05 13.07 -3.29
C LEU A 401 4.28 12.72 -2.45
N ILE A 402 5.14 13.70 -2.16
CA ILE A 402 6.31 13.51 -1.30
C ILE A 402 5.88 13.21 0.15
N ALA A 403 4.88 13.94 0.66
CA ALA A 403 4.36 13.70 2.02
C ALA A 403 3.67 12.34 2.15
N GLY A 404 2.98 11.88 1.10
CA GLY A 404 2.29 10.59 1.04
C GLY A 404 3.18 9.37 0.77
N ALA A 405 4.48 9.57 0.49
CA ALA A 405 5.42 8.50 0.17
C ALA A 405 5.82 7.64 1.39
N SER A 406 4.89 6.79 1.87
CA SER A 406 5.04 5.93 3.06
C SER A 406 5.68 4.56 2.80
N ALA A 407 6.02 4.25 1.55
CA ALA A 407 6.57 2.95 1.17
C ALA A 407 7.99 2.68 1.73
N GLY A 408 8.74 3.74 2.02
CA GLY A 408 10.08 3.72 2.61
C GLY A 408 11.06 4.57 1.81
N THR A 409 12.07 5.11 2.47
CA THR A 409 13.13 5.90 1.81
C THR A 409 14.37 5.03 1.65
N LEU A 410 14.83 4.88 0.41
CA LEU A 410 16.11 4.23 0.11
C LEU A 410 17.15 5.28 -0.25
N HIS A 411 18.36 5.10 0.26
CA HIS A 411 19.47 6.02 0.01
C HIS A 411 20.45 5.46 -1.02
N TRP A 412 20.78 6.28 -2.02
CA TRP A 412 21.80 5.99 -3.03
C TRP A 412 22.79 7.16 -3.14
N SER A 413 24.04 6.85 -3.50
CA SER A 413 25.09 7.85 -3.66
C SER A 413 25.45 8.04 -5.12
N ARG A 414 25.41 9.29 -5.59
CA ARG A 414 25.86 9.65 -6.95
C ARG A 414 27.36 9.40 -7.17
N ARG A 415 28.17 9.45 -6.11
CA ARG A 415 29.63 9.27 -6.22
C ARG A 415 29.99 7.79 -6.34
N PRO A 416 30.63 7.34 -7.45
CA PRO A 416 31.06 5.96 -7.62
C PRO A 416 31.95 5.49 -6.47
N GLY A 417 31.70 4.26 -6.01
CA GLY A 417 32.48 3.62 -4.93
C GLY A 417 32.16 4.11 -3.52
N LYS A 418 31.29 5.12 -3.34
CA LYS A 418 30.79 5.50 -2.01
C LYS A 418 29.51 4.72 -1.71
N PHE A 419 29.66 3.56 -1.09
CA PHE A 419 28.53 2.78 -0.62
C PHE A 419 27.91 3.41 0.64
N VAL A 420 26.60 3.63 0.58
CA VAL A 420 25.79 4.04 1.72
C VAL A 420 24.90 2.87 2.13
N ASN A 421 24.59 2.79 3.42
CA ASN A 421 23.61 1.83 3.90
C ASN A 421 22.23 2.27 3.38
N ARG A 422 21.54 1.31 2.78
CA ARG A 422 20.34 1.50 1.98
C ARG A 422 19.18 2.07 2.80
N ASP A 423 19.07 1.71 4.08
CA ASP A 423 17.92 2.08 4.93
C ASP A 423 18.19 3.29 5.84
N ASN A 424 19.46 3.62 6.15
CA ASN A 424 19.79 4.72 7.07
C ASN A 424 20.70 5.82 6.47
N GLY A 425 21.18 5.65 5.23
CA GLY A 425 22.03 6.63 4.55
C GLY A 425 23.43 6.79 5.16
N GLY A 426 23.77 6.01 6.19
CA GLY A 426 25.08 6.01 6.82
C GLY A 426 26.16 5.53 5.85
N THR A 427 27.35 6.14 5.90
CA THR A 427 28.46 5.68 5.06
C THR A 427 28.95 4.32 5.56
N ILE A 428 28.95 3.30 4.69
CA ILE A 428 29.47 1.98 5.02
C ILE A 428 30.98 2.08 5.03
N THR A 429 31.56 2.24 6.23
CA THR A 429 33.00 2.17 6.43
C THR A 429 33.32 0.80 6.98
N VAL A 430 33.67 -0.14 6.11
CA VAL A 430 34.26 -1.38 6.58
C VAL A 430 35.67 -1.04 7.08
N SER A 431 36.12 -1.61 8.20
CA SER A 431 37.47 -1.39 8.77
C SER A 431 38.63 -1.82 7.85
N ASN A 432 38.37 -2.15 6.58
CA ASN A 432 39.35 -2.38 5.52
C ASN A 432 38.80 -1.90 4.15
N GLY A 433 38.42 -0.62 4.08
CA GLY A 433 37.97 0.03 2.85
C GLY A 433 36.49 -0.20 2.55
N ALA A 434 35.82 0.80 1.98
CA ALA A 434 34.60 0.52 1.24
C ALA A 434 34.93 -0.56 0.19
N PRO A 435 34.02 -1.50 -0.13
CA PRO A 435 34.26 -2.42 -1.25
C PRO A 435 34.63 -1.56 -2.47
N ASP A 436 35.83 -1.73 -3.01
CA ASP A 436 36.26 -0.93 -4.15
C ASP A 436 35.36 -1.28 -5.33
N PHE A 437 34.65 -0.29 -5.85
CA PHE A 437 33.86 -0.47 -7.05
C PHE A 437 34.82 -0.62 -8.23
N THR A 438 34.92 -1.83 -8.79
CA THR A 438 35.84 -2.15 -9.89
C THR A 438 35.22 -1.97 -11.28
N GLY A 439 34.00 -1.46 -11.35
CA GLY A 439 33.23 -1.26 -12.58
C GLY A 439 33.41 0.12 -13.20
N THR A 440 32.69 0.37 -14.30
CA THR A 440 32.62 1.68 -14.95
C THR A 440 31.57 2.60 -14.31
N VAL A 441 31.66 3.91 -14.54
CA VAL A 441 30.66 4.87 -14.04
C VAL A 441 29.23 4.56 -14.53
N SER A 442 29.09 3.93 -15.70
CA SER A 442 27.78 3.50 -16.22
C SER A 442 27.18 2.36 -15.39
N GLU A 443 27.98 1.36 -15.03
CA GLU A 443 27.55 0.26 -14.15
C GLU A 443 27.21 0.78 -12.75
N TRP A 444 27.87 1.86 -12.29
CA TRP A 444 27.49 2.53 -11.05
C TRP A 444 26.09 3.13 -11.12
N TYR A 445 25.73 3.79 -12.23
CA TYR A 445 24.37 4.33 -12.39
C TYR A 445 23.29 3.24 -12.52
N GLU A 446 23.63 2.05 -13.01
CA GLU A 446 22.73 0.89 -12.99
C GLU A 446 22.41 0.41 -11.57
N THR A 447 23.29 0.64 -10.58
CA THR A 447 22.97 0.36 -9.16
C THR A 447 21.85 1.26 -8.62
N CYS A 448 21.66 2.46 -9.19
CA CYS A 448 20.49 3.28 -8.88
C CYS A 448 19.19 2.58 -9.32
N LEU A 449 19.21 1.92 -10.48
CA LEU A 449 18.07 1.14 -10.97
C LEU A 449 17.77 -0.08 -10.10
N GLU A 450 18.79 -0.72 -9.54
CA GLU A 450 18.60 -1.76 -8.53
C GLU A 450 17.80 -1.22 -7.33
N THR A 451 18.19 -0.05 -6.80
CA THR A 451 17.49 0.57 -5.66
C THR A 451 16.04 0.96 -5.99
N ILE A 452 15.76 1.44 -7.20
CA ILE A 452 14.38 1.75 -7.65
C ILE A 452 13.54 0.47 -7.76
N ASN A 453 14.12 -0.63 -8.27
CA ASN A 453 13.44 -1.92 -8.36
C ASN A 453 13.14 -2.52 -6.98
N ASP A 454 14.05 -2.39 -6.01
CA ASP A 454 13.78 -2.84 -4.63
C ASP A 454 12.65 -2.01 -4.00
N LEU A 455 12.65 -0.68 -4.19
CA LEU A 455 11.54 0.16 -3.73
C LEU A 455 10.20 -0.23 -4.37
N SER A 456 10.20 -0.57 -5.67
CA SER A 456 9.03 -1.09 -6.37
C SER A 456 8.53 -2.41 -5.77
N ALA A 457 9.43 -3.32 -5.40
CA ALA A 457 9.07 -4.57 -4.72
C ALA A 457 8.53 -4.32 -3.30
N ARG A 458 9.07 -3.34 -2.56
CA ARG A 458 8.49 -2.90 -1.27
C ARG A 458 7.09 -2.32 -1.46
N LEU A 459 6.86 -1.50 -2.49
CA LEU A 459 5.54 -0.94 -2.80
C LEU A 459 4.52 -2.03 -3.14
N HIS A 460 4.92 -3.02 -3.94
CA HIS A 460 4.06 -4.17 -4.25
C HIS A 460 3.60 -4.90 -2.98
N ARG A 461 4.50 -5.13 -2.02
CA ARG A 461 4.14 -5.77 -0.75
C ARG A 461 3.25 -4.90 0.13
N LYS A 462 3.42 -3.57 0.13
CA LYS A 462 2.62 -2.67 0.97
C LYS A 462 1.23 -2.36 0.39
N THR A 463 1.12 -2.28 -0.93
CA THR A 463 -0.14 -1.90 -1.60
C THR A 463 -0.96 -3.10 -2.03
N LEU A 464 -0.32 -4.26 -2.23
CA LEU A 464 -0.93 -5.50 -2.73
C LEU A 464 -1.66 -5.37 -4.06
N ARG A 465 -1.37 -4.31 -4.83
CA ARG A 465 -2.04 -4.00 -6.11
C ARG A 465 -1.11 -4.08 -7.31
N GLY A 466 0.19 -3.93 -7.11
CA GLY A 466 1.17 -3.87 -8.20
C GLY A 466 2.50 -3.28 -7.75
N GLY A 467 3.56 -3.54 -8.53
CA GLY A 467 4.79 -2.76 -8.42
C GLY A 467 4.57 -1.32 -8.91
N ALA A 468 5.53 -0.44 -8.63
CA ALA A 468 5.46 0.93 -9.10
C ALA A 468 5.44 1.01 -10.65
N ASN A 469 4.62 1.91 -11.18
CA ASN A 469 4.39 2.14 -12.61
C ASN A 469 5.00 3.45 -13.13
N PHE A 470 5.18 4.45 -12.27
CA PHE A 470 5.83 5.71 -12.61
C PHE A 470 6.85 6.14 -11.55
N VAL A 471 7.77 7.03 -11.94
CA VAL A 471 8.73 7.70 -11.07
C VAL A 471 8.72 9.19 -11.39
N VAL A 472 8.63 10.03 -10.36
CA VAL A 472 8.81 11.48 -10.48
C VAL A 472 10.19 11.83 -9.93
N CYS A 473 11.00 12.58 -10.67
CA CYS A 473 12.34 12.94 -10.24
C CYS A 473 12.74 14.34 -10.71
N GLY A 474 13.65 14.99 -9.97
CA GLY A 474 14.20 16.27 -10.41
C GLY A 474 15.12 16.11 -11.64
N PRO A 475 15.38 17.21 -12.37
CA PRO A 475 16.12 17.21 -13.63
C PRO A 475 17.55 16.63 -13.50
N GLU A 476 18.19 16.77 -12.35
CA GLU A 476 19.52 16.21 -12.11
C GLU A 476 19.54 14.69 -12.02
N VAL A 477 18.49 14.08 -11.45
CA VAL A 477 18.36 12.62 -11.32
C VAL A 477 17.95 12.02 -12.65
N ALA A 478 17.04 12.68 -13.35
CA ALA A 478 16.68 12.39 -14.73
C ALA A 478 17.90 12.29 -15.65
N ALA A 479 18.81 13.26 -15.58
CA ALA A 479 20.05 13.24 -16.36
C ALA A 479 20.92 12.01 -16.05
N VAL A 480 20.96 11.56 -14.79
CA VAL A 480 21.69 10.32 -14.41
C VAL A 480 21.02 9.08 -15.01
N LEU A 481 19.69 9.03 -15.01
CA LEU A 481 18.92 7.91 -15.57
C LEU A 481 19.07 7.83 -17.10
N GLU A 482 19.21 8.95 -17.81
CA GLU A 482 19.45 8.99 -19.26
C GLU A 482 20.75 8.28 -19.67
N PHE A 483 21.77 8.31 -18.82
CA PHE A 483 23.04 7.61 -19.07
C PHE A 483 22.98 6.09 -18.85
N THR A 484 21.86 5.56 -18.35
CA THR A 484 21.72 4.11 -18.13
C THR A 484 21.30 3.38 -19.40
N SER A 485 21.76 2.13 -19.54
CA SER A 485 21.50 1.30 -20.74
C SER A 485 20.02 0.93 -20.95
N GLY A 486 19.19 1.06 -19.91
CA GLY A 486 17.77 0.71 -19.92
C GLY A 486 16.82 1.86 -20.28
N PHE A 487 17.33 3.09 -20.39
CA PHE A 487 16.52 4.26 -20.66
C PHE A 487 16.14 4.37 -22.15
N LYS A 488 14.85 4.63 -22.43
CA LYS A 488 14.36 4.93 -23.77
C LYS A 488 13.56 6.22 -23.74
N ALA A 489 14.09 7.28 -24.34
CA ALA A 489 13.37 8.54 -24.50
C ALA A 489 12.07 8.33 -25.29
N SER A 490 10.96 8.90 -24.81
CA SER A 490 9.70 8.99 -25.52
C SER A 490 9.74 10.23 -26.40
N VAL A 491 10.34 10.11 -27.58
CA VAL A 491 10.23 11.16 -28.60
C VAL A 491 8.91 10.92 -29.34
N SER A 492 7.93 11.80 -29.16
CA SER A 492 6.75 11.80 -30.03
C SER A 492 7.20 12.09 -31.46
N GLY A 493 6.65 11.36 -32.45
CA GLY A 493 7.09 11.46 -33.85
C GLY A 493 6.89 12.81 -34.54
N ASP A 494 6.42 13.84 -33.82
CA ASP A 494 6.20 15.21 -34.27
C ASP A 494 7.27 16.19 -33.73
N GLU A 495 8.14 15.77 -32.80
CA GLU A 495 9.21 16.59 -32.25
C GLU A 495 10.58 16.10 -32.75
N ASP A 496 11.11 16.74 -33.80
CA ASP A 496 12.43 16.45 -34.40
C ASP A 496 13.63 16.75 -33.45
N LYS A 497 13.39 17.18 -32.20
CA LYS A 497 14.44 17.53 -31.23
C LYS A 497 14.02 17.13 -29.81
N GLY A 498 14.71 16.14 -29.23
CA GLY A 498 14.62 15.86 -27.80
C GLY A 498 15.30 16.96 -26.98
N SER A 499 14.62 17.46 -25.94
CA SER A 499 15.21 18.40 -24.98
C SER A 499 15.97 17.65 -23.89
N TRP A 500 17.25 18.01 -23.66
CA TRP A 500 18.02 17.44 -22.55
C TRP A 500 17.44 17.88 -21.21
N GLY A 501 17.07 16.90 -20.37
CA GLY A 501 16.72 17.11 -18.96
C GLY A 501 15.53 18.03 -18.67
N ALA A 502 14.65 18.30 -19.65
CA ALA A 502 13.61 19.32 -19.50
C ALA A 502 12.16 18.80 -19.57
N VAL A 503 11.79 17.86 -20.45
CA VAL A 503 10.39 17.38 -20.55
C VAL A 503 10.30 15.95 -21.12
N ASN A 504 9.38 15.16 -20.56
CA ASN A 504 8.91 13.81 -20.95
C ASN A 504 9.99 12.71 -21.05
N ILE A 505 10.33 12.10 -19.92
CA ILE A 505 11.46 11.16 -19.79
C ILE A 505 10.98 9.73 -19.95
N GLY A 506 10.44 9.41 -21.12
CA GLY A 506 10.54 8.05 -21.67
C GLY A 506 10.07 6.90 -20.78
N SER A 507 10.61 5.73 -21.06
CA SER A 507 10.37 4.54 -20.25
C SER A 507 11.68 3.89 -19.86
N LEU A 508 11.77 3.50 -18.60
CA LEU A 508 12.85 2.66 -18.13
C LEU A 508 12.48 1.19 -18.42
N SER A 509 13.14 0.58 -19.40
CA SER A 509 12.94 -0.82 -19.78
C SER A 509 11.47 -1.19 -20.08
N ARG A 510 10.61 -0.22 -20.45
CA ARG A 510 9.13 -0.36 -20.57
C ARG A 510 8.41 -0.81 -19.30
N LYS A 511 9.03 -0.69 -18.13
CA LYS A 511 8.44 -1.08 -16.84
C LYS A 511 7.91 0.12 -16.06
N MET A 512 8.60 1.25 -16.15
CA MET A 512 8.27 2.47 -15.41
C MET A 512 8.37 3.68 -16.34
N GLU A 513 7.40 4.57 -16.23
CA GLU A 513 7.38 5.88 -16.88
C GLU A 513 8.10 6.88 -15.97
N ILE A 514 8.95 7.76 -16.54
CA ILE A 514 9.67 8.76 -15.75
C ILE A 514 9.14 10.15 -16.12
N HIS A 515 8.71 10.87 -15.09
CA HIS A 515 8.30 12.26 -15.16
C HIS A 515 9.33 13.14 -14.47
N VAL A 516 9.57 14.31 -15.04
CA VAL A 516 10.42 15.35 -14.44
C VAL A 516 9.52 16.40 -13.83
N ASP A 517 9.86 16.78 -12.60
CA ASP A 517 9.34 17.99 -11.94
C ASP A 517 9.91 19.25 -12.60
#